data_AF-A0A7L4PGZ7-F1
#
_entry.id   AF-A0A7L4PGZ7-F1
#
_cell.length_a   1.000
_cell.length_b   1.000
_cell.length_c   1.000
_cell.angle_alpha   90.00
_cell.angle_beta   90.00
_cell.angle_gamma   90.00
#
_symmetry.space_group_name_H-M   'P 1'
#
loop_
_entity.id
_entity.type
_entity.pdbx_description
1 polymer ?
#
loop_
_entity_poly.entity_id
_entity_poly.type
_entity_poly.pdbx_seq_one_letter_code
_entity_poly.pdbx_strand_id
1 'polypeptide(L)' 'MNCEICGEEGRTFHKVRHRERGCVKICDRCLEREGDRLLPAKGGCDCCR' A
#
# COMPACT_ATOMS: atom_id res chain seq x y z
N MET A 1 -4.58 12.72 -8.26
CA MET A 1 -4.32 12.06 -6.95
C MET A 1 -2.95 11.40 -7.09
N ASN A 2 -2.05 11.51 -6.10
CA ASN A 2 -0.67 11.04 -6.22
C ASN A 2 -0.34 9.92 -5.24
N CYS A 3 0.75 9.20 -5.53
CA CYS A 3 1.34 8.20 -4.65
C CYS A 3 2.17 8.90 -3.56
N GLU A 4 1.96 8.56 -2.29
CA GLU A 4 2.69 9.15 -1.16
C GLU A 4 4.15 8.65 -1.03
N ILE A 5 4.55 7.69 -1.87
CA ILE A 5 5.93 7.16 -1.90
C ILE A 5 6.72 7.71 -3.09
N CYS A 6 6.23 7.54 -4.33
CA CYS A 6 6.95 7.98 -5.53
C CYS A 6 6.47 9.32 -6.09
N GLY A 7 5.36 9.87 -5.61
CA GLY A 7 4.79 11.12 -6.13
C GLY A 7 4.09 10.99 -7.48
N GLU A 8 4.16 9.82 -8.14
CA GLU A 8 3.52 9.64 -9.45
C GLU A 8 2.00 9.74 -9.37
N GLU A 9 1.42 10.35 -10.40
CA GLU A 9 -0.02 10.34 -10.62
C GLU A 9 -0.43 9.01 -11.27
N GLY A 10 -1.52 8.45 -10.77
CA GLY A 10 -2.01 7.14 -11.16
C GLY A 10 -3.53 7.13 -11.14
N ARG A 11 -4.10 6.06 -11.71
CA ARG A 11 -5.56 5.83 -11.66
C ARG A 11 -5.95 4.94 -10.49
N THR A 12 -5.08 3.99 -10.14
CA THR A 12 -5.31 3.01 -9.08
C THR A 12 -4.36 3.26 -7.92
N PHE A 13 -4.90 3.21 -6.70
CA PHE A 13 -4.14 3.41 -5.48
C PHE A 13 -4.64 2.50 -4.37
N HIS A 14 -3.71 2.03 -3.55
CA HIS A 14 -3.95 1.14 -2.43
C HIS A 14 -3.65 1.88 -1.13
N LYS A 15 -4.59 1.81 -0.19
CA LYS A 15 -4.34 2.25 1.19
C LYS A 15 -3.69 1.10 1.94
N VAL A 16 -2.45 1.29 2.34
CA VAL A 16 -1.66 0.29 3.04
C VAL A 16 -1.01 0.88 4.28
N ARG A 17 -0.56 0.02 5.18
CA ARG A 17 0.15 0.45 6.37
C ARG A 17 1.65 0.23 6.17
N HIS A 18 2.39 1.28 5.86
CA HIS A 18 3.84 1.25 5.77
C HIS A 18 4.47 1.25 7.17
N ARG A 19 5.51 0.44 7.37
CA ARG A 19 6.18 0.26 8.67
C ARG A 19 6.69 1.58 9.26
N GLU A 20 7.27 2.45 8.44
CA GLU A 20 7.89 3.70 8.89
C GLU A 20 6.97 4.93 8.78
N ARG A 21 5.98 4.89 7.89
CA ARG A 21 5.15 6.07 7.54
C ARG A 21 3.72 5.97 8.05
N GLY A 22 3.33 4.81 8.60
CA GLY A 22 1.95 4.56 9.00
C GLY A 22 1.05 4.28 7.79
N CYS A 23 -0.22 4.66 7.88
CA CYS A 23 -1.16 4.45 6.79
C CYS A 23 -0.91 5.43 5.65
N VAL A 24 -0.53 4.92 4.49
CA VAL A 24 -0.20 5.71 3.29
C VAL A 24 -0.92 5.15 2.07
N LYS A 25 -1.15 6.01 1.09
CA LYS A 25 -1.78 5.68 -0.19
C LYS A 25 -0.74 5.60 -1.30
N ILE A 26 -0.61 4.42 -1.91
CA ILE A 26 0.47 4.16 -2.87
C ILE A 26 -0.06 3.55 -4.16
N CYS A 27 0.65 3.72 -5.27
CA CYS A 27 0.32 3.08 -6.56
C CYS A 27 0.72 1.59 -6.56
N ASP A 28 0.19 0.81 -7.52
CA ASP A 28 0.50 -0.62 -7.67
C ASP A 28 2.02 -0.90 -7.72
N ARG A 29 2.78 -0.07 -8.44
CA ARG A 29 4.23 -0.22 -8.53
C ARG A 29 4.93 -0.07 -7.17
N CYS A 30 4.48 0.87 -6.34
CA CYS A 30 5.02 1.02 -4.99
C CYS A 30 4.51 -0.06 -4.04
N LEU A 31 3.30 -0.59 -4.28
CA LEU A 31 2.77 -1.72 -3.54
C LEU A 31 3.65 -2.96 -3.71
N GLU A 32 4.00 -3.30 -4.95
CA GLU A 32 4.89 -4.42 -5.26
C GLU A 32 6.30 -4.18 -4.74
N ARG A 33 6.84 -2.96 -4.93
CA ARG A 33 8.22 -2.63 -4.55
C ARG A 33 8.43 -2.55 -3.04
N GLU A 34 7.46 -2.00 -2.31
CA GLU A 34 7.57 -1.82 -0.85
C GLU A 34 6.93 -2.97 -0.07
N GLY A 35 6.52 -4.07 -0.72
CA GLY A 35 5.80 -5.20 -0.10
C GLY A 35 6.38 -5.65 1.25
N ASP A 36 7.70 -5.83 1.34
CA ASP A 36 8.41 -6.19 2.58
C ASP A 36 8.35 -5.14 3.71
N ARG A 37 8.08 -3.88 3.35
CA ARG A 37 7.96 -2.74 4.28
C ARG A 37 6.50 -2.42 4.60
N LEU A 38 5.55 -3.06 3.92
CA LEU A 38 4.15 -2.97 4.25
C LEU A 38 3.85 -3.93 5.40
N LEU A 39 3.24 -3.38 6.45
CA LEU A 39 2.71 -4.18 7.52
C LEU A 39 1.50 -4.94 6.98
N PRO A 40 1.34 -6.22 7.36
CA PRO A 40 0.15 -6.97 7.01
C PRO A 40 -1.07 -6.19 7.50
N ALA A 41 -2.09 -6.09 6.66
CA ALA A 41 -3.37 -5.55 7.10
C ALA A 41 -3.81 -6.38 8.32
N LYS A 42 -3.85 -5.76 9.50
CA LYS A 42 -4.38 -6.43 10.70
C LYS A 42 -5.85 -6.73 10.44
N GLY A 43 -6.15 -7.97 10.07
CA GLY A 43 -7.50 -8.44 9.75
C GLY A 43 -7.41 -9.45 8.62
N GLY A 44 -7.52 -10.73 8.96
CA GLY A 44 -7.34 -11.83 8.04
C GLY A 44 -8.19 -11.69 6.78
N CYS A 45 -7.61 -12.16 5.67
CA CYS A 45 -8.40 -12.53 4.52
C CYS A 45 -9.19 -13.79 4.90
N ASP A 46 -10.36 -13.61 5.52
CA ASP A 46 -11.42 -14.63 5.59
C ASP A 46 -12.13 -14.76 4.22
N CYS A 47 -11.70 -13.99 3.20
CA CYS A 47 -12.26 -13.97 1.85
C CYS A 47 -11.88 -15.20 1.00
N CYS A 48 -11.11 -16.14 1.55
CA CYS A 48 -10.71 -17.38 0.88
C CYS A 48 -11.28 -18.64 1.55
N ARG A 49 -12.37 -18.53 2.33
CA ARG A 49 -13.06 -19.69 2.92
C ARG A 49 -14.24 -20.16 2.08
#